data_AF-A0A8J7DU80-F1
#
_entry.id   AF-A0A8J7DU80-F1
#
_cell.length_a   1.000
_cell.length_b   1.000
_cell.length_c   1.000
_cell.angle_alpha   90.00
_cell.angle_beta   90.00
_cell.angle_gamma   90.00
#
_symmetry.space_group_name_H-M   'P 1'
#
loop_
_entity.id
_entity.type
_entity.pdbx_description
1 polymer ?
#
loop_
_entity_poly.entity_id
_entity_poly.type
_entity_poly.pdbx_seq_one_letter_code
_entity_poly.pdbx_strand_id
1 'polypeptide(L)' 'MKRYLLSGLTIVLSTLALASAANAGQTHLNDAAADINGDGVVTISELIMYNRDQRD' A
#
# COMPACT_ATOMS: atom_id res chain seq x y z
N MET A 1 2.46 38.38 -4.53
CA MET A 1 3.48 37.30 -4.57
C MET A 1 3.39 36.34 -3.39
N LYS A 2 3.36 36.81 -2.13
CA LYS A 2 3.36 35.95 -0.92
C LYS A 2 2.14 35.03 -0.76
N ARG A 3 0.98 35.43 -1.32
CA ARG A 3 -0.30 34.70 -1.21
C ARG A 3 -0.32 33.40 -2.02
N TYR A 4 0.34 33.41 -3.18
CA TYR A 4 0.45 32.24 -4.05
C TYR A 4 1.48 31.21 -3.55
N LEU A 5 2.44 31.69 -2.75
CA LEU A 5 3.47 30.86 -2.14
C LEU A 5 2.86 29.94 -1.07
N LEU A 6 1.95 30.48 -0.25
CA LEU A 6 1.25 29.72 0.77
C LEU A 6 0.28 28.69 0.14
N SER A 7 -0.46 29.08 -0.90
CA SER A 7 -1.31 28.15 -1.64
C SER A 7 -0.54 27.03 -2.33
N GLY A 8 0.61 27.33 -2.94
CA GLY A 8 1.49 26.32 -3.53
C GLY A 8 2.02 25.32 -2.48
N LEU A 9 2.46 25.83 -1.32
CA LEU A 9 2.94 24.99 -0.22
C LEU A 9 1.83 24.06 0.31
N THR A 10 0.60 24.55 0.43
CA THR A 10 -0.53 23.73 0.88
C THR A 10 -0.86 22.60 -0.09
N ILE A 11 -0.78 22.85 -1.40
CA ILE A 11 -1.04 21.80 -2.41
C ILE A 11 0.02 20.71 -2.33
N VAL A 12 1.31 21.08 -2.23
CA VAL A 12 2.42 20.13 -2.14
C VAL A 12 2.35 19.31 -0.84
N LEU A 13 1.99 19.94 0.28
CA LEU A 13 1.85 19.23 1.55
C LEU A 13 0.67 18.24 1.53
N SER A 14 -0.42 18.62 0.85
CA SER A 14 -1.61 17.77 0.69
C SER A 14 -1.33 16.56 -0.18
N THR A 15 -0.58 16.71 -1.28
CA THR A 15 -0.22 15.58 -2.16
C THR A 15 0.76 14.63 -1.48
N LEU A 16 1.69 15.14 -0.67
CA LEU A 16 2.63 14.31 0.09
C LEU A 16 1.92 13.51 1.20
N ALA A 17 0.96 14.11 1.88
CA ALA A 17 0.15 13.44 2.90
C ALA A 17 -0.78 12.36 2.32
N LEU A 18 -1.24 12.52 1.08
CA LEU A 18 -2.09 11.53 0.42
C LEU A 18 -1.27 10.36 -0.19
N ALA A 19 -0.03 10.63 -0.60
CA ALA A 19 0.88 9.62 -1.15
C ALA A 19 1.26 8.55 -0.10
N SER A 20 1.49 8.92 1.15
CA SER A 20 1.83 7.96 2.21
C SER A 20 0.70 6.97 2.53
N ALA A 21 -0.56 7.35 2.29
CA ALA A 21 -1.71 6.48 2.54
C ALA A 21 -1.95 5.43 1.43
N ALA A 22 -1.48 5.68 0.21
CA ALA A 22 -1.68 4.77 -0.91
C ALA A 22 -0.77 3.52 -0.84
N ASN A 23 0.39 3.63 -0.19
CA ASN A 23 1.37 2.55 -0.08
C ASN A 23 0.99 1.44 0.94
N ALA A 24 0.01 1.68 1.81
CA ALA A 24 -0.45 0.67 2.78
C ALA A 24 -1.45 -0.34 2.18
N GLY A 25 -1.84 -0.17 0.91
CA GLY A 25 -2.92 -0.90 0.26
C GLY A 25 -2.51 -1.81 -0.90
N GLN A 26 -1.22 -1.97 -1.19
CA GLN A 26 -0.77 -2.91 -2.23
C GLN A 26 -0.95 -4.34 -1.74
N THR A 27 -2.14 -4.90 -1.97
CA THR A 27 -2.36 -6.35 -1.89
C THR A 27 -1.50 -6.99 -2.97
N HIS A 28 -0.40 -7.59 -2.57
CA HIS A 28 0.46 -8.39 -3.42
C HIS A 28 -0.32 -9.67 -3.80
N LEU A 29 -1.18 -9.58 -4.81
CA LEU A 29 -2.11 -10.66 -5.19
C LEU A 29 -1.43 -11.86 -5.88
N ASN A 30 -0.14 -11.74 -6.21
CA ASN A 30 0.63 -12.75 -6.94
C ASN A 30 2.07 -12.80 -6.42
N ASP A 31 2.23 -12.73 -5.11
CA ASP A 31 3.53 -12.92 -4.49
C ASP A 31 3.71 -14.40 -4.17
N ALA A 32 4.80 -14.99 -4.67
CA ALA A 32 5.16 -16.37 -4.34
C ALA A 32 5.40 -16.53 -2.84
N ALA A 33 5.67 -15.45 -2.11
CA ALA A 33 5.74 -15.45 -0.65
C ALA A 33 4.38 -15.70 0.04
N ALA A 34 3.27 -15.56 -0.68
CA ALA A 34 1.94 -15.90 -0.18
C ALA A 34 1.61 -17.40 -0.33
N ASP A 35 2.47 -18.20 -0.96
CA ASP A 35 2.37 -19.66 -0.93
C ASP A 35 2.86 -20.17 0.44
N ILE A 36 1.91 -20.46 1.32
CA ILE A 36 2.20 -20.85 2.70
C ILE A 36 2.51 -22.35 2.77
N ASN A 37 1.93 -23.14 1.87
CA ASN A 37 2.01 -24.60 1.92
C ASN A 37 3.15 -25.16 1.03
N GLY A 38 3.68 -24.35 0.10
CA GLY A 38 4.81 -24.68 -0.77
C GLY A 38 4.46 -25.54 -1.99
N ASP A 39 3.21 -25.61 -2.40
CA ASP A 39 2.75 -26.40 -3.56
C ASP A 39 2.91 -25.67 -4.89
N GLY A 40 3.36 -24.41 -4.86
CA GLY A 40 3.60 -23.57 -6.03
C GLY A 40 2.33 -22.92 -6.59
N VAL A 41 1.19 -23.04 -5.91
CA VAL A 41 -0.09 -22.43 -6.29
C VAL A 41 -0.61 -21.57 -5.16
N VAL A 42 -0.65 -20.25 -5.37
CA VAL A 42 -1.23 -19.35 -4.38
C VAL A 42 -2.76 -19.40 -4.46
N THR A 43 -3.39 -19.96 -3.42
CA THR A 43 -4.86 -19.94 -3.29
C THR A 43 -5.35 -18.64 -2.63
N ILE A 44 -6.62 -18.30 -2.84
CA ILE A 44 -7.25 -17.13 -2.21
C ILE A 44 -7.15 -17.20 -0.67
N SER A 45 -7.28 -18.40 -0.10
CA SER A 45 -7.17 -18.61 1.35
C SER A 45 -5.81 -18.20 1.88
N GLU A 46 -4.74 -18.59 1.20
CA GLU A 46 -3.37 -18.27 1.59
C GLU A 46 -3.07 -16.79 1.40
N LEU A 47 -3.60 -16.19 0.33
CA LEU A 47 -3.53 -14.76 0.09
C LEU A 47 -4.17 -13.94 1.21
N ILE A 48 -5.33 -14.38 1.73
CA ILE A 48 -6.01 -13.75 2.87
C ILE A 48 -5.17 -13.90 4.14
N MET A 49 -4.62 -15.09 4.40
CA MET A 49 -3.76 -15.34 5.56
C MET A 49 -2.49 -14.49 5.52
N TYR A 50 -1.81 -14.44 4.38
CA TYR A 50 -0.61 -13.64 4.17
C TYR A 50 -0.88 -12.14 4.35
N ASN A 51 -1.95 -11.61 3.75
CA ASN A 51 -2.30 -10.19 3.91
C ASN A 51 -2.70 -9.83 5.35
N ARG A 52 -3.21 -10.79 6.13
CA ARG A 52 -3.50 -10.58 7.54
C ARG A 52 -2.21 -10.51 8.37
N ASP A 53 -1.30 -11.45 8.16
CA ASP A 53 0.00 -11.49 8.85
C ASP A 53 0.84 -10.24 8.58
N GLN A 54 0.83 -9.72 7.36
CA GLN A 54 1.53 -8.47 7.00
C GLN A 54 0.93 -7.20 7.64
N ARG A 55 -0.27 -7.28 8.22
CA ARG A 55 -0.99 -6.14 8.80
C ARG A 55 -1.00 -6.11 10.32
N ASP A 56 -0.68 -7.22 10.98
CA ASP A 56 -0.53 -7.35 12.43
C ASP A 56 0.90 -6.98 12.88
#